data_AF-A0A8T4CSL6-F1
#
_entry.id   AF-A0A8T4CSL6-F1
#
_cell.length_a   1.000
_cell.length_b   1.000
_cell.length_c   1.000
_cell.angle_alpha   90.00
_cell.angle_beta   90.00
_cell.angle_gamma   90.00
#
_symmetry.space_group_name_H-M   'P 1'
#
loop_
_entity.id
_entity.type
_entity.pdbx_description
1 polymer ?
#
loop_
_entity_poly.entity_id
_entity_poly.type
_entity_poly.pdbx_seq_one_letter_code
_entity_poly.pdbx_strand_id
1 'polypeptide(L)'
;MDIVPQEMLIAVAKTAKLDGLSPEETMTLVFRALDHEMRGPGGQRFNPARTDGIGRAIYAALFNYPLSLKVDTKASNGFRWEVAIPAYGYSAPFEQMFVDALLRVEQQRSARTKVVYA
;
A
#
# COMPACT_ATOMS: atom_id res chain seq x y z
N MET A 1 -9.45 -15.61 -11.15
CA MET A 1 -8.00 -15.45 -10.98
C MET A 1 -7.74 -13.97 -11.01
N ASP A 2 -7.50 -13.33 -9.87
CA ASP A 2 -7.15 -11.91 -9.75
C ASP A 2 -6.32 -11.72 -8.47
N ILE A 3 -5.08 -12.23 -8.49
CA ILE A 3 -4.10 -12.14 -7.38
C ILE A 3 -3.18 -10.90 -7.56
N VAL A 4 -3.61 -9.93 -8.36
CA VAL A 4 -2.73 -8.86 -8.84
C VAL A 4 -2.26 -7.89 -7.72
N PRO A 5 -3.11 -7.42 -6.78
CA PRO A 5 -2.68 -6.38 -5.82
C PRO A 5 -1.60 -6.85 -4.85
N GLN A 6 -1.70 -8.10 -4.38
CA GLN A 6 -0.75 -8.69 -3.45
C GLN A 6 0.62 -8.88 -4.11
N GLU A 7 0.64 -9.41 -5.33
CA GLU A 7 1.87 -9.62 -6.09
C GLU A 7 2.52 -8.29 -6.47
N MET A 8 1.72 -7.30 -6.89
CA MET A 8 2.21 -5.94 -7.17
C MET A 8 2.87 -5.31 -5.94
N LEU A 9 2.22 -5.39 -4.78
CA LEU A 9 2.79 -4.87 -3.54
C LEU A 9 4.16 -5.50 -3.23
N ILE A 10 4.24 -6.83 -3.30
CA ILE A 10 5.47 -7.58 -3.01
C ILE A 10 6.56 -7.24 -4.05
N ALA A 11 6.22 -7.20 -5.33
CA ALA A 11 7.16 -6.90 -6.40
C ALA A 11 7.73 -5.49 -6.26
N VAL A 12 6.87 -4.48 -6.08
CA VAL A 12 7.30 -3.08 -5.96
C VAL A 12 8.15 -2.85 -4.72
N ALA A 13 7.76 -3.41 -3.57
CA ALA A 13 8.55 -3.28 -2.34
C ALA A 13 9.94 -3.91 -2.48
N LYS A 14 10.04 -5.07 -3.17
CA LYS A 14 11.32 -5.73 -3.42
C LYS A 14 12.19 -4.95 -4.40
N THR A 15 11.63 -4.49 -5.52
CA THR A 15 12.36 -3.71 -6.53
C THR A 15 12.89 -2.41 -5.93
N ALA A 16 12.05 -1.66 -5.21
CA ALA A 16 12.47 -0.43 -4.54
C ALA A 16 13.64 -0.64 -3.57
N LYS A 17 13.61 -1.76 -2.83
CA LYS A 17 14.70 -2.14 -1.91
C LYS A 17 15.97 -2.52 -2.66
N LEU A 18 15.87 -3.22 -3.79
CA LEU A 18 17.00 -3.56 -4.64
C LEU A 18 17.64 -2.31 -5.27
N ASP A 19 16.82 -1.32 -5.62
CA ASP A 19 17.25 -0.04 -6.18
C ASP A 19 17.80 0.93 -5.12
N GLY A 20 17.82 0.53 -3.84
CA GLY A 20 18.39 1.33 -2.75
C GLY A 20 17.58 2.58 -2.41
N LEU A 21 16.28 2.60 -2.74
CA LEU A 21 15.41 3.72 -2.39
C LEU A 21 15.28 3.89 -0.88
N SER A 22 15.08 5.12 -0.41
CA SER A 22 14.77 5.37 0.99
C SER A 22 13.45 4.67 1.38
N PRO A 23 13.20 4.41 2.68
CA PRO A 23 11.90 3.90 3.13
C PRO A 23 10.74 4.76 2.64
N GLU A 24 10.84 6.08 2.73
CA GLU A 24 9.80 7.03 2.30
C GLU A 24 9.57 6.98 0.78
N GLU A 25 10.64 6.87 -0.01
CA GLU A 25 10.56 6.72 -1.47
C GLU A 25 9.95 5.39 -1.88
N THR A 26 10.33 4.32 -1.19
CA THR A 26 9.77 2.99 -1.39
C THR A 26 8.26 3.00 -1.12
N MET A 27 7.84 3.58 0.00
CA MET A 27 6.42 3.66 0.36
C MET A 27 5.64 4.52 -0.65
N THR A 28 6.22 5.64 -1.09
CA THR A 28 5.65 6.49 -2.15
C THR A 28 5.45 5.71 -3.45
N LEU A 29 6.43 4.91 -3.87
CA LEU A 29 6.35 4.09 -5.08
C LEU A 29 5.25 3.02 -4.94
N VAL A 30 5.19 2.34 -3.80
CA VAL A 30 4.16 1.35 -3.50
C VAL A 30 2.76 1.97 -3.56
N PHE A 31 2.56 3.13 -2.91
CA PHE A 31 1.28 3.83 -2.97
C PHE A 31 0.89 4.20 -4.38
N ARG A 32 1.82 4.73 -5.19
CA ARG A 32 1.54 5.06 -6.59
C ARG A 32 1.19 3.84 -7.43
N ALA A 33 1.85 2.71 -7.19
CA ALA A 33 1.59 1.47 -7.90
C ALA A 33 0.20 0.90 -7.55
N LEU A 34 -0.28 1.09 -6.32
CA LEU A 34 -1.52 0.48 -5.82
C LEU A 34 -2.72 1.43 -5.76
N ASP A 35 -2.52 2.74 -5.88
CA ASP A 35 -3.60 3.74 -5.78
C ASP A 35 -4.37 3.88 -7.09
N HIS A 36 -5.08 2.82 -7.44
CA HIS A 36 -6.03 2.80 -8.53
C HIS A 36 -7.24 1.94 -8.16
N GLU A 37 -8.39 2.20 -8.77
CA GLU A 37 -9.57 1.35 -8.59
C GLU A 37 -9.36 0.00 -9.29
N MET A 38 -9.63 -1.08 -8.57
CA MET A 38 -9.61 -2.46 -9.05
C MET A 38 -10.98 -3.11 -8.84
N ARG A 39 -11.25 -4.18 -9.58
CA ARG A 39 -12.46 -4.99 -9.40
C ARG A 39 -12.10 -6.27 -8.66
N GLY A 40 -12.73 -6.49 -7.52
CA GLY A 40 -12.63 -7.73 -6.76
C GLY A 40 -13.65 -8.78 -7.21
N PRO A 41 -13.68 -9.93 -6.52
CA PRO A 41 -14.68 -10.98 -6.75
C PRO A 41 -16.10 -10.40 -6.67
N GLY A 42 -16.97 -10.75 -7.63
CA GLY A 42 -18.33 -10.20 -7.70
C GLY A 42 -18.43 -8.80 -8.32
N GLY A 43 -17.32 -8.25 -8.85
CA GLY A 43 -17.31 -6.96 -9.56
C GLY A 43 -17.28 -5.74 -8.64
N GLN A 44 -17.15 -5.94 -7.33
CA GLN A 44 -17.03 -4.86 -6.35
C GLN A 44 -15.76 -4.05 -6.60
N ARG A 45 -15.89 -2.73 -6.65
CA ARG A 45 -14.73 -1.84 -6.78
C ARG A 45 -14.06 -1.64 -5.43
N PHE A 46 -12.74 -1.66 -5.42
CA PHE A 46 -11.93 -1.31 -4.25
C PHE A 46 -10.61 -0.69 -4.68
N ASN A 47 -9.94 0.00 -3.77
CA ASN A 47 -8.59 0.54 -4.00
C ASN A 47 -7.64 -0.11 -2.98
N PRO A 48 -6.65 -0.92 -3.43
CA PRO A 48 -5.75 -1.64 -2.53
C PRO A 48 -4.95 -0.70 -1.61
N ALA A 49 -4.54 0.47 -2.10
CA ALA A 49 -3.81 1.47 -1.31
C ALA A 49 -4.66 2.14 -0.23
N ARG A 50 -5.99 2.09 -0.34
CA ARG A 50 -6.96 2.65 0.62
C ARG A 50 -7.69 1.57 1.41
N THR A 51 -7.17 0.35 1.37
CA THR A 51 -7.74 -0.79 2.09
C THR A 51 -7.13 -0.89 3.48
N ASP A 52 -7.96 -1.21 4.48
CA ASP A 52 -7.52 -1.36 5.87
C ASP A 52 -6.31 -2.30 5.97
N GLY A 53 -5.32 -1.90 6.76
CA GLY A 53 -4.10 -2.69 6.98
C GLY A 53 -2.98 -2.47 5.95
N ILE A 54 -3.16 -1.58 4.96
CA ILE A 54 -2.14 -1.30 3.93
C ILE A 54 -0.76 -0.99 4.51
N GLY A 55 -0.65 -0.14 5.54
CA GLY A 55 0.66 0.19 6.13
C GLY A 55 1.40 -1.03 6.70
N ARG A 56 0.66 -1.92 7.35
CA ARG A 56 1.21 -3.18 7.83
C ARG A 56 1.56 -4.11 6.67
N ALA A 57 0.80 -4.11 5.59
CA ALA A 57 1.11 -4.90 4.39
C ALA A 57 2.40 -4.42 3.71
N ILE A 58 2.62 -3.10 3.61
CA ILE A 58 3.85 -2.52 3.10
C ILE A 58 5.04 -2.94 3.98
N TYR A 59 4.89 -2.83 5.30
CA TYR A 59 5.88 -3.32 6.25
C TYR A 59 6.19 -4.80 6.02
N ALA A 60 5.15 -5.64 5.95
CA ALA A 60 5.30 -7.06 5.73
C ALA A 60 6.04 -7.36 4.42
N ALA A 61 5.74 -6.65 3.34
CA ALA A 61 6.42 -6.80 2.06
C ALA A 61 7.92 -6.43 2.12
N LEU A 62 8.26 -5.33 2.81
CA LEU A 62 9.64 -4.84 2.95
C LEU A 62 10.55 -5.79 3.75
N PHE A 63 9.97 -6.48 4.72
CA PHE A 63 10.66 -7.38 5.65
C PHE A 63 10.39 -8.86 5.39
N ASN A 64 9.76 -9.20 4.25
CA ASN A 64 9.40 -10.57 3.85
C ASN A 64 8.52 -11.32 4.87
N TYR A 65 7.65 -10.61 5.60
CA TYR A 65 6.62 -11.26 6.41
C TYR A 65 5.43 -11.71 5.52
N PRO A 66 4.71 -12.77 5.93
CA PRO A 66 3.50 -13.19 5.22
C PRO A 66 2.44 -12.09 5.21
N LEU A 67 1.83 -11.88 4.04
CA LEU A 67 0.74 -10.93 3.84
C LEU A 67 -0.26 -11.47 2.81
N SER A 68 -1.52 -11.07 2.96
CA SER A 68 -2.58 -11.41 2.02
C SER A 68 -3.67 -10.34 1.97
N LEU A 69 -4.29 -10.17 0.81
CA LEU A 69 -5.50 -9.37 0.67
C LEU A 69 -6.72 -10.30 0.73
N LYS A 70 -7.58 -10.14 1.73
CA LYS A 70 -8.76 -10.99 1.93
C LYS A 70 -10.05 -10.20 1.78
N VAL A 71 -11.11 -10.90 1.38
CA VAL A 71 -12.47 -10.38 1.46
C VAL A 71 -12.88 -10.32 2.93
N ASP A 72 -13.33 -9.15 3.37
CA ASP A 72 -13.81 -8.90 4.72
C ASP A 72 -15.08 -8.03 4.63
N THR A 73 -16.23 -8.64 4.92
CA THR A 73 -17.54 -7.98 4.86
C THR A 73 -17.72 -6.88 5.90
N LYS A 74 -16.84 -6.81 6.90
CA LYS A 74 -16.83 -5.75 7.92
C LYS A 74 -15.91 -4.59 7.56
N ALA A 75 -15.07 -4.74 6.53
CA ALA A 75 -14.19 -3.68 6.08
C ALA A 75 -14.95 -2.68 5.20
N SER A 76 -14.51 -1.41 5.24
CA SER A 76 -15.17 -0.28 4.59
C SER A 76 -15.39 -0.45 3.08
N ASN A 77 -14.50 -1.19 2.41
CA ASN A 77 -14.55 -1.45 0.97
C ASN A 77 -14.72 -2.95 0.64
N GLY A 78 -15.04 -3.79 1.63
CA GLY A 78 -15.18 -5.24 1.45
C GLY A 78 -13.87 -6.04 1.45
N PHE A 79 -12.72 -5.38 1.64
CA PHE A 79 -11.40 -6.02 1.66
C PHE A 79 -10.57 -5.59 2.85
N ARG A 80 -9.62 -6.43 3.25
CA ARG A 80 -8.65 -6.14 4.30
C ARG A 80 -7.31 -6.76 3.99
N TRP A 81 -6.24 -6.02 4.25
CA TRP A 81 -4.90 -6.58 4.30
C TRP A 81 -4.67 -7.30 5.63
N GLU A 82 -4.33 -8.57 5.55
CA GLU A 82 -3.94 -9.40 6.68
C GLU A 82 -2.45 -9.70 6.61
N VAL A 83 -1.76 -9.57 7.74
CA VAL A 83 -0.32 -9.76 7.85
C VAL A 83 0.02 -10.58 9.08
N ALA A 84 1.14 -11.29 9.01
CA ALA A 84 1.72 -12.01 10.14
C ALA A 84 3.03 -11.33 10.58
N ILE A 85 2.91 -10.14 11.20
CA ILE A 85 4.05 -9.42 11.79
C ILE A 85 4.18 -9.83 13.27
N PRO A 86 5.38 -10.13 13.78
CA PRO A 86 5.60 -10.35 15.20
C PRO A 86 5.14 -9.15 16.05
N ALA A 87 4.70 -9.38 17.29
CA ALA A 87 4.23 -8.30 18.18
C ALA A 87 5.28 -7.21 18.44
N TYR A 88 6.56 -7.57 18.36
CA TYR A 88 7.72 -6.66 18.46
C TYR A 88 8.19 -6.10 17.10
N GLY A 89 7.55 -6.49 16.00
CA GLY A 89 7.99 -6.21 14.64
C GLY A 89 7.48 -4.90 14.07
N TYR A 90 6.39 -4.31 14.56
CA TYR A 90 5.90 -3.02 14.08
C TYR A 90 6.47 -1.90 14.96
N SER A 91 7.43 -1.14 14.43
CA SER A 91 8.14 -0.10 15.20
C SER A 91 7.54 1.29 14.97
N ALA A 92 7.50 2.12 16.02
CA ALA A 92 7.02 3.51 15.93
C ALA A 92 7.72 4.36 14.84
N PRO A 93 9.05 4.21 14.57
CA PRO A 93 9.68 4.90 13.44
C PRO A 93 9.07 4.59 12.08
N PHE A 94 8.56 3.36 11.90
CA PHE A 94 7.90 2.98 10.66
C PHE A 94 6.52 3.64 10.50
N GLU A 95 5.79 3.84 11.60
CA GLU A 95 4.53 4.59 11.57
C GLU A 95 4.74 6.03 11.08
N GLN A 96 5.82 6.68 11.52
CA GLN A 96 6.14 8.03 11.06
C GLN A 96 6.48 8.06 9.56
N MET A 97 7.32 7.14 9.08
CA MET A 97 7.62 6.99 7.65
C MET A 97 6.37 6.76 6.80
N PHE A 98 5.41 5.99 7.33
CA PHE A 98 4.12 5.74 6.69
C PHE A 98 3.30 7.02 6.52
N VAL A 99 3.21 7.84 7.57
CA VAL A 99 2.50 9.12 7.52
C VAL A 99 3.16 10.08 6.54
N ASP A 100 4.48 10.19 6.57
CA ASP A 100 5.23 11.10 5.69
C ASP A 100 5.06 10.72 4.20
N ALA A 101 5.06 9.42 3.89
CA ALA A 101 4.82 8.92 2.54
C ALA A 101 3.40 9.24 2.04
N LEU A 102 2.37 9.08 2.90
CA LEU A 102 1.00 9.45 2.56
C LEU A 102 0.88 10.94 2.23
N LEU A 103 1.45 11.81 3.07
CA LEU A 103 1.47 13.26 2.87
C LEU A 103 2.15 13.63 1.55
N ARG A 104 3.30 13.01 1.23
CA ARG A 104 4.03 13.26 -0.02
C ARG A 104 3.21 12.88 -1.25
N VAL A 105 2.51 11.75 -1.21
CA VAL A 105 1.61 11.31 -2.30
C VAL A 105 0.46 12.31 -2.47
N GLU A 106 -0.16 12.75 -1.38
CA GLU A 106 -1.25 13.74 -1.41
C GLU A 106 -0.81 15.11 -1.95
N GLN A 107 0.37 15.58 -1.54
CA GLN A 107 0.97 16.82 -2.08
C GLN A 107 1.16 16.72 -3.59
N GLN A 108 1.70 15.60 -4.08
CA GLN A 108 1.89 15.38 -5.52
C GLN A 108 0.58 15.32 -6.30
N ARG A 109 -0.47 14.69 -5.73
CA ARG A 109 -1.82 14.71 -6.33
C ARG A 109 -2.35 16.14 -6.43
N SER A 110 -2.25 16.90 -5.35
CA SER A 110 -2.74 18.28 -5.27
C SER A 110 -2.02 19.22 -6.24
N ALA A 111 -0.70 19.06 -6.40
CA ALA A 111 0.09 19.79 -7.37
C ALA A 111 -0.33 19.47 -8.82
N ARG A 112 -0.60 18.18 -9.12
CA ARG A 112 -1.02 17.75 -10.46
C ARG A 112 -2.41 18.27 -10.82
N THR A 113 -3.34 18.30 -9.88
CA THR A 113 -4.68 18.90 -10.10
C THR A 113 -4.58 20.38 -10.43
N LYS A 114 -3.68 21.13 -9.79
CA LYS A 114 -3.50 22.57 -10.08
C LYS A 114 -2.95 22.87 -11.47
N VAL A 115 -2.15 21.98 -12.05
CA VAL A 115 -1.54 22.17 -13.38
C VAL A 115 -2.52 21.88 -14.53
N VAL A 116 -3.57 21.09 -14.29
CA VAL A 116 -4.57 20.74 -15.33
C VAL A 116 -5.61 21.84 -15.55
N TYR A 117 -5.72 22.82 -14.63
CA TYR A 117 -6.68 23.93 -14.70
C TYR A 117 -6.01 25.31 -14.80
N ALA A 118 -4.73 25.38 -15.16
CA ALA A 118 -3.99 26.62 -15.38
C ALA A 118 -3.67 26.83 -16.86
#